data_AF-A0A3P1UY15-F1
#
_entry.id   AF-A0A3P1UY15-F1
#
_cell.length_a   1.000
_cell.length_b   1.000
_cell.length_c   1.000
_cell.angle_alpha   90.00
_cell.angle_beta   90.00
_cell.angle_gamma   90.00
#
_symmetry.space_group_name_H-M   'P 1'
#
loop_
_entity.id
_entity.type
_entity.pdbx_description
1 polymer ?
#
loop_
_entity_poly.entity_id
_entity_poly.type
_entity_poly.pdbx_seq_one_letter_code
_entity_poly.pdbx_strand_id
1 'polypeptide(L)'
;MTQEDSIVPAPQEDHGRAGRLMESLAKDLPLLKRGSWRREHWEADTLDEALGRLAADDHWVGLAETTQGSIALRRATADQLLSTDGGPVDRSTVYELRLWQPDGHRGRGVLAHELRWLNGAGSAMTRVSSAMEEGAEPCWYRRNEYLQHQSSQRSGRDPGVMTCLEVFIEEPAYSNTVFADELFTGRWG
;
A
#
# COMPACT_ATOMS: atom_id res chain seq x y z
N MET A 1 33.75 43.57 48.29
CA MET A 1 32.41 43.12 47.87
C MET A 1 32.47 42.81 46.39
N THR A 2 32.73 41.55 46.06
CA THR A 2 32.64 40.99 44.70
C THR A 2 32.28 39.52 44.89
N GLN A 3 31.07 39.18 44.48
CA GLN A 3 30.46 37.86 44.54
C GLN A 3 30.78 37.18 43.20
N GLU A 4 31.53 36.08 43.21
CA GLU A 4 31.77 35.27 42.00
C GLU A 4 30.62 34.28 41.82
N ASP A 5 29.97 34.39 40.66
CA ASP A 5 28.83 33.61 40.23
C ASP A 5 29.15 32.12 40.06
N SER A 6 28.27 31.29 40.62
CA SER A 6 28.23 29.85 40.43
C SER A 6 27.82 29.52 38.99
N ILE A 7 28.77 29.00 38.19
CA ILE A 7 28.47 28.44 36.86
C ILE A 7 27.67 27.14 37.03
N VAL A 8 26.40 27.16 36.64
CA VAL A 8 25.58 25.96 36.49
C VAL A 8 26.05 25.21 35.23
N PRO A 9 26.38 23.90 35.29
CA PRO A 9 26.74 23.16 34.09
C PRO A 9 25.51 22.99 33.18
N ALA A 10 25.70 23.18 31.88
CA ALA A 10 24.67 22.95 30.87
C ALA A 10 24.18 21.49 30.94
N PRO A 11 22.87 21.24 30.69
CA PRO A 11 22.34 19.88 30.72
C PRO A 11 23.04 19.05 29.64
N GLN A 12 23.67 17.95 30.06
CA GLN A 12 24.17 16.95 29.12
C GLN A 12 22.97 16.32 28.41
N GLU A 13 22.84 16.59 27.12
CA GLU A 13 21.85 15.91 26.29
C GLU A 13 22.15 14.41 26.29
N ASP A 14 21.23 13.62 26.86
CA ASP A 14 21.32 12.16 26.95
C ASP A 14 21.08 11.53 25.58
N HIS A 15 22.11 11.56 24.73
CA HIS A 15 22.17 10.88 23.43
C HIS A 15 21.91 9.36 23.57
N GLY A 16 22.05 8.79 24.77
CA GLY A 16 21.76 7.39 25.06
C GLY A 16 20.26 7.09 25.22
N ARG A 17 19.43 8.04 25.63
CA ARG A 17 17.97 7.84 25.75
C ARG A 17 17.28 7.78 24.40
N ALA A 18 17.69 8.62 23.44
CA ALA A 18 17.21 8.56 22.07
C ALA A 18 17.63 7.25 21.38
N GLY A 19 18.88 6.79 21.57
CA GLY A 19 19.36 5.50 21.06
C GLY A 19 18.59 4.31 21.65
N ARG A 20 18.35 4.30 22.98
CA ARG A 20 17.57 3.24 23.64
C ARG A 20 16.08 3.26 23.27
N LEU A 21 15.50 4.43 23.03
CA LEU A 21 14.12 4.58 22.52
C LEU A 21 14.01 4.07 21.08
N MET A 22 14.94 4.44 20.20
CA MET A 22 15.03 3.93 18.82
C MET A 22 15.15 2.40 18.82
N GLU A 23 16.01 1.83 19.68
CA GLU A 23 16.21 0.39 19.79
C GLU A 23 15.00 -0.34 20.41
N SER A 24 14.21 0.33 21.25
CA SER A 24 12.95 -0.20 21.78
C SER A 24 11.77 -0.11 20.81
N LEU A 25 11.70 0.94 19.99
CA LEU A 25 10.68 1.13 18.95
C LEU A 25 10.96 0.27 17.71
N ALA A 26 12.23 0.02 17.41
CA ALA A 26 12.66 -0.84 16.31
C ALA A 26 12.46 -2.34 16.60
N LYS A 27 12.18 -2.74 17.85
CA LYS A 27 12.04 -4.16 18.22
C LYS A 27 10.81 -4.85 17.59
N ASP A 28 9.78 -4.10 17.21
CA ASP A 28 8.51 -4.69 16.78
C ASP A 28 8.17 -4.40 15.30
N LEU A 29 8.97 -3.60 14.60
CA LEU A 29 8.76 -3.32 13.18
C LEU A 29 9.72 -4.14 12.31
N PRO A 30 9.22 -4.92 11.35
CA PRO A 30 10.09 -5.70 10.47
C PRO A 30 11.11 -4.80 9.75
N LEU A 31 12.33 -5.30 9.57
CA LEU A 31 13.37 -4.58 8.85
C LEU A 31 12.96 -4.31 7.40
N LEU A 32 13.35 -3.14 6.90
CA LEU A 32 13.23 -2.79 5.48
C LEU A 32 14.08 -3.74 4.64
N LYS A 33 13.48 -4.28 3.58
CA LYS A 33 14.15 -5.12 2.58
C LYS A 33 14.29 -4.35 1.29
N ARG A 34 15.38 -4.60 0.56
CA ARG A 34 15.59 -3.99 -0.76
C ARG A 34 14.77 -4.70 -1.83
N GLY A 35 14.21 -3.93 -2.74
CA GLY A 35 13.47 -4.39 -3.91
C GLY A 35 13.55 -3.33 -5.01
N SER A 36 12.80 -3.54 -6.07
CA SER A 36 12.57 -2.52 -7.08
C SER A 36 11.08 -2.35 -7.29
N TRP A 37 10.68 -1.15 -7.68
CA TRP A 37 9.31 -0.85 -8.02
C TRP A 37 9.22 -0.17 -9.38
N ARG A 38 8.13 -0.43 -10.08
CA ARG A 38 7.80 0.20 -11.34
C ARG A 38 6.43 0.85 -11.20
N ARG A 39 6.33 2.07 -11.69
CA ARG A 39 5.09 2.83 -11.75
C ARG A 39 4.85 3.25 -13.18
N GLU A 40 3.65 2.99 -13.66
CA GLU A 40 3.17 3.40 -14.97
C GLU A 40 1.91 4.23 -14.76
N HIS A 41 1.79 5.34 -15.47
CA HIS A 41 0.71 6.30 -15.32
C HIS A 41 0.08 6.57 -16.67
N TRP A 42 -1.25 6.68 -16.69
CA TRP A 42 -2.04 7.02 -17.86
C TRP A 42 -3.00 8.15 -17.53
N GLU A 43 -2.68 9.33 -18.04
CA GLU A 43 -3.47 10.55 -17.88
C GLU A 43 -4.82 10.41 -18.59
N ALA A 44 -5.90 10.85 -17.93
CA ALA A 44 -7.26 10.83 -18.48
C ALA A 44 -7.79 9.44 -18.93
N ASP A 45 -7.14 8.36 -18.49
CA ASP A 45 -7.56 6.98 -18.72
C ASP A 45 -8.99 6.76 -18.21
N THR A 46 -9.83 6.13 -19.02
CA THR A 46 -11.19 5.73 -18.64
C THR A 46 -11.18 4.44 -17.82
N LEU A 47 -12.30 4.14 -17.17
CA LEU A 47 -12.45 2.87 -16.44
C LEU A 47 -12.31 1.65 -17.37
N ASP A 48 -12.80 1.74 -18.62
CA ASP A 48 -12.65 0.68 -19.63
C ASP A 48 -11.20 0.45 -20.00
N GLU A 49 -10.45 1.51 -20.26
CA GLU A 49 -9.03 1.40 -20.60
C GLU A 49 -8.24 0.82 -19.42
N ALA A 50 -8.48 1.30 -18.20
CA ALA A 50 -7.82 0.79 -16.99
C ALA A 50 -8.05 -0.72 -16.82
N LEU A 51 -9.31 -1.18 -16.93
CA LEU A 51 -9.64 -2.61 -16.83
C LEU A 51 -9.12 -3.43 -18.02
N GLY A 52 -9.02 -2.85 -19.20
CA GLY A 52 -8.45 -3.50 -20.39
C GLY A 52 -6.99 -3.93 -20.24
N ARG A 53 -6.26 -3.39 -19.24
CA ARG A 53 -4.88 -3.78 -18.92
C ARG A 53 -4.78 -5.05 -18.06
N LEU A 54 -5.89 -5.54 -17.50
CA LEU A 54 -5.89 -6.76 -16.69
C LEU A 54 -5.74 -7.97 -17.60
N ALA A 55 -4.69 -8.77 -17.40
CA ALA A 55 -4.55 -10.02 -18.15
C ALA A 55 -5.68 -11.00 -17.77
N ALA A 56 -6.21 -11.72 -18.76
CA ALA A 56 -7.40 -12.56 -18.59
C ALA A 56 -7.24 -13.67 -17.53
N ASP A 57 -6.02 -14.20 -17.40
CA ASP A 57 -5.68 -15.28 -16.45
C ASP A 57 -5.28 -14.77 -15.06
N ASP A 58 -5.11 -13.46 -14.90
CA ASP A 58 -4.72 -12.89 -13.62
C ASP A 58 -5.91 -12.82 -12.65
N HIS A 59 -5.63 -13.08 -11.37
CA HIS A 59 -6.62 -12.92 -10.32
C HIS A 59 -6.51 -11.52 -9.70
N TRP A 60 -7.49 -10.66 -9.97
CA TRP A 60 -7.59 -9.33 -9.37
C TRP A 60 -8.75 -9.26 -8.37
N VAL A 61 -8.47 -8.73 -7.18
CA VAL A 61 -9.47 -8.32 -6.18
C VAL A 61 -9.39 -6.82 -6.00
N GLY A 62 -10.33 -6.21 -5.26
CA GLY A 62 -10.27 -4.77 -5.12
C GLY A 62 -11.32 -4.14 -4.22
N LEU A 63 -11.32 -2.81 -4.26
CA LEU A 63 -12.35 -1.93 -3.76
C LEU A 63 -12.83 -1.05 -4.91
N ALA A 64 -14.13 -0.87 -5.02
CA ALA A 64 -14.76 0.10 -5.89
C ALA A 64 -15.56 1.08 -5.04
N GLU A 65 -15.25 2.37 -5.15
CA GLU A 65 -16.08 3.41 -4.57
C GLU A 65 -17.16 3.78 -5.58
N THR A 66 -18.42 3.62 -5.14
CA THR A 66 -19.59 3.87 -5.98
C THR A 66 -20.46 4.98 -5.40
N THR A 67 -21.38 5.49 -6.20
CA THR A 67 -22.39 6.46 -5.72
C THR A 67 -23.30 5.92 -4.60
N GLN A 68 -23.29 4.61 -4.34
CA GLN A 68 -24.04 3.95 -3.26
C GLN A 68 -23.14 3.43 -2.13
N GLY A 69 -21.86 3.82 -2.13
CA GLY A 69 -20.86 3.43 -1.12
C GLY A 69 -19.79 2.48 -1.63
N SER A 70 -18.92 2.08 -0.72
CA SER A 70 -17.75 1.24 -1.00
C SER A 70 -18.15 -0.23 -1.18
N ILE A 71 -17.67 -0.85 -2.26
CA ILE A 71 -17.92 -2.26 -2.57
C ILE A 71 -16.59 -3.01 -2.63
N ALA A 72 -16.47 -4.07 -1.84
CA ALA A 72 -15.36 -5.02 -1.94
C ALA A 72 -15.58 -5.97 -3.12
N LEU A 73 -14.52 -6.18 -3.92
CA LEU A 73 -14.53 -7.00 -5.11
C LEU A 73 -13.77 -8.31 -4.87
N ARG A 74 -14.42 -9.44 -5.16
CA ARG A 74 -13.74 -10.76 -5.16
C ARG A 74 -13.07 -11.07 -6.50
N ARG A 75 -13.48 -10.39 -7.56
CA ARG A 75 -12.96 -10.56 -8.92
C ARG A 75 -13.15 -9.27 -9.73
N ALA A 76 -12.10 -8.87 -10.43
CA ALA A 76 -12.14 -7.90 -11.51
C ALA A 76 -11.51 -8.50 -12.77
N THR A 77 -12.11 -8.21 -13.92
CA THR A 77 -11.58 -8.51 -15.26
C THR A 77 -11.78 -7.28 -16.15
N ALA A 78 -11.32 -7.34 -17.40
CA ALA A 78 -11.57 -6.30 -18.39
C ALA A 78 -13.08 -5.96 -18.51
N ASP A 79 -13.94 -6.99 -18.46
CA ASP A 79 -15.37 -6.84 -18.75
C ASP A 79 -16.25 -6.77 -17.50
N GLN A 80 -15.78 -7.24 -16.34
CA GLN A 80 -16.64 -7.47 -15.17
C GLN A 80 -15.99 -7.09 -13.85
N LEU A 81 -16.79 -6.47 -12.99
CA LEU A 81 -16.50 -6.29 -11.57
C LEU A 81 -17.53 -7.09 -10.77
N LEU A 82 -17.06 -8.00 -9.90
CA LEU A 82 -17.91 -8.85 -9.07
C LEU A 82 -17.64 -8.57 -7.60
N SER A 83 -18.71 -8.23 -6.87
CA SER A 83 -18.66 -8.03 -5.42
C SER A 83 -18.37 -9.34 -4.69
N THR A 84 -17.93 -9.23 -3.43
CA THR A 84 -17.71 -10.38 -2.54
C THR A 84 -18.96 -11.24 -2.36
N ASP A 85 -20.16 -10.64 -2.43
CA ASP A 85 -21.44 -11.36 -2.35
C ASP A 85 -21.86 -12.00 -3.70
N GLY A 86 -21.04 -11.85 -4.74
CA GLY A 86 -21.24 -12.50 -6.03
C GLY A 86 -21.96 -11.66 -7.09
N GLY A 87 -22.57 -10.53 -6.69
CA GLY A 87 -23.31 -9.64 -7.58
C GLY A 87 -22.40 -8.84 -8.52
N PRO A 88 -22.83 -8.56 -9.76
CA PRO A 88 -22.14 -7.62 -10.62
C PRO A 88 -22.21 -6.21 -10.05
N VAL A 89 -21.11 -5.45 -10.20
CA VAL A 89 -21.07 -4.03 -9.85
C VAL A 89 -21.31 -3.21 -11.11
N ASP A 90 -22.26 -2.28 -11.06
CA ASP A 90 -22.52 -1.35 -12.15
C ASP A 90 -21.37 -0.36 -12.30
N ARG A 91 -20.59 -0.53 -13.36
CA ARG A 91 -19.40 0.27 -13.67
C ARG A 91 -19.70 1.74 -13.88
N SER A 92 -20.93 2.10 -14.26
CA SER A 92 -21.34 3.50 -14.42
C SER A 92 -21.46 4.25 -13.09
N THR A 93 -21.53 3.51 -11.97
CA THR A 93 -21.62 4.08 -10.63
C THR A 93 -20.26 4.25 -9.95
N VAL A 94 -19.19 3.66 -10.51
CA VAL A 94 -17.84 3.66 -9.94
C VAL A 94 -17.13 4.97 -10.24
N TYR A 95 -16.60 5.64 -9.23
CA TYR A 95 -15.80 6.85 -9.39
C TYR A 95 -14.34 6.71 -8.94
N GLU A 96 -14.04 5.71 -8.11
CA GLU A 96 -12.68 5.32 -7.73
C GLU A 96 -12.58 3.80 -7.72
N LEU A 97 -11.47 3.27 -8.21
CA LEU A 97 -11.20 1.85 -8.26
C LEU A 97 -9.78 1.56 -7.81
N ARG A 98 -9.62 0.59 -6.91
CA ARG A 98 -8.34 0.09 -6.47
C ARG A 98 -8.33 -1.43 -6.56
N LEU A 99 -7.56 -1.98 -7.48
CA LEU A 99 -7.44 -3.41 -7.72
C LEU A 99 -6.03 -3.89 -7.41
N TRP A 100 -5.89 -5.08 -6.83
CA TRP A 100 -4.59 -5.71 -6.63
C TRP A 100 -4.64 -7.22 -6.85
N GLN A 101 -3.47 -7.79 -7.16
CA GLN A 101 -3.30 -9.23 -7.19
C GLN A 101 -3.03 -9.77 -5.77
N PRO A 102 -3.90 -10.64 -5.23
CA PRO A 102 -3.75 -11.13 -3.87
C PRO A 102 -2.62 -12.15 -3.75
N ASP A 103 -2.19 -12.40 -2.52
CA ASP A 103 -1.16 -13.37 -2.17
C ASP A 103 -1.46 -14.75 -2.79
N GLY A 104 -0.42 -15.37 -3.37
CA GLY A 104 -0.53 -16.66 -4.08
C GLY A 104 -0.93 -16.57 -5.55
N HIS A 105 -1.32 -15.40 -6.07
CA HIS A 105 -1.74 -15.23 -7.47
C HIS A 105 -0.77 -14.39 -8.31
N ARG A 106 0.39 -14.04 -7.75
CA ARG A 106 1.39 -13.21 -8.41
C ARG A 106 2.53 -14.05 -8.98
N GLY A 107 3.15 -13.54 -10.04
CA GLY A 107 4.35 -14.14 -10.62
C GLY A 107 5.50 -14.25 -9.61
N ARG A 108 6.43 -15.18 -9.85
CA ARG A 108 7.58 -15.41 -8.96
C ARG A 108 8.38 -14.12 -8.76
N GLY A 109 8.62 -13.75 -7.51
CA GLY A 109 9.39 -12.54 -7.14
C GLY A 109 8.57 -11.25 -7.08
N VAL A 110 7.31 -11.26 -7.51
CA VAL A 110 6.41 -10.12 -7.42
C VAL A 110 5.80 -10.05 -6.02
N LEU A 111 6.09 -8.96 -5.32
CA LEU A 111 5.67 -8.72 -3.95
C LEU A 111 4.30 -8.06 -3.86
N ALA A 112 4.01 -7.12 -4.75
CA ALA A 112 2.73 -6.44 -4.89
C ALA A 112 2.51 -6.00 -6.34
N HIS A 113 1.24 -5.97 -6.77
CA HIS A 113 0.84 -5.52 -8.09
C HIS A 113 -0.56 -4.92 -7.97
N GLU A 114 -0.66 -3.61 -8.17
CA GLU A 114 -1.85 -2.82 -7.87
C GLU A 114 -2.14 -1.81 -8.98
N LEU A 115 -3.40 -1.78 -9.42
CA LEU A 115 -3.96 -0.79 -10.33
C LEU A 115 -4.87 0.16 -9.53
N ARG A 116 -4.70 1.45 -9.74
CA ARG A 116 -5.58 2.50 -9.22
C ARG A 116 -6.17 3.27 -10.39
N TRP A 117 -7.45 3.60 -10.32
CA TRP A 117 -8.12 4.47 -11.26
C TRP A 117 -9.03 5.45 -10.51
N LEU A 118 -9.04 6.71 -10.95
CA LEU A 118 -9.88 7.76 -10.41
C LEU A 118 -10.55 8.52 -11.55
N ASN A 119 -11.87 8.68 -11.46
CA ASN A 119 -12.65 9.30 -12.51
C ASN A 119 -12.17 10.73 -12.82
N GLY A 120 -11.84 10.98 -14.08
CA GLY A 120 -11.32 12.26 -14.57
C GLY A 120 -9.84 12.52 -14.31
N ALA A 121 -9.15 11.68 -13.52
CA ALA A 121 -7.71 11.79 -13.27
C ALA A 121 -6.88 10.74 -14.04
N GLY A 122 -7.48 9.59 -14.37
CA GLY A 122 -6.81 8.51 -15.09
C GLY A 122 -6.42 7.35 -14.19
N SER A 123 -5.40 6.58 -14.59
CA SER A 123 -4.97 5.37 -13.88
C SER A 123 -3.47 5.31 -13.63
N ALA A 124 -3.10 4.46 -12.66
CA ALA A 124 -1.73 4.11 -12.38
C ALA A 124 -1.62 2.61 -12.07
N MET A 125 -0.54 1.99 -12.53
CA MET A 125 -0.16 0.62 -12.18
C MET A 125 1.16 0.65 -11.43
N THR A 126 1.18 0.04 -10.25
CA THR A 126 2.38 -0.09 -9.44
C THR A 126 2.71 -1.56 -9.22
N ARG A 127 3.96 -1.94 -9.50
CA ARG A 127 4.48 -3.29 -9.28
C ARG A 127 5.73 -3.20 -8.43
N VAL A 128 5.82 -4.04 -7.40
CA VAL A 128 6.99 -4.16 -6.52
C VAL A 128 7.52 -5.57 -6.60
N SER A 129 8.84 -5.70 -6.78
CA SER A 129 9.54 -6.97 -6.93
C SER A 129 10.69 -7.09 -5.94
N SER A 130 10.97 -8.32 -5.51
CA SER A 130 12.07 -8.60 -4.59
C SER A 130 13.45 -8.54 -5.24
N ALA A 131 13.51 -8.68 -6.57
CA ALA A 131 14.73 -8.58 -7.36
C ALA A 131 14.79 -7.21 -8.05
N MET A 132 15.98 -6.79 -8.48
CA MET A 132 16.12 -5.61 -9.33
C MET A 132 15.67 -5.94 -10.74
N GLU A 133 14.58 -5.32 -11.18
CA GLU A 133 14.10 -5.44 -12.56
C GLU A 133 14.65 -4.32 -13.44
N GLU A 134 14.91 -4.62 -14.70
CA GLU A 134 15.36 -3.62 -15.67
C GLU A 134 14.29 -2.54 -15.85
N GLY A 135 14.70 -1.26 -15.83
CA GLY A 135 13.78 -0.12 -15.93
C GLY A 135 12.90 0.13 -14.70
N ALA A 136 13.08 -0.63 -13.60
CA ALA A 136 12.45 -0.34 -12.32
C ALA A 136 13.36 0.52 -11.44
N GLU A 137 12.77 1.35 -10.60
CA GLU A 137 13.49 2.17 -9.62
C GLU A 137 13.81 1.32 -8.37
N PRO A 138 14.97 1.54 -7.72
CA PRO A 138 15.26 0.88 -6.45
C PRO A 138 14.31 1.37 -5.35
N CYS A 139 13.88 0.46 -4.49
CA CYS A 139 13.07 0.78 -3.33
C CYS A 139 13.48 -0.05 -2.11
N TRP A 140 12.96 0.37 -0.96
CA TRP A 140 12.85 -0.47 0.23
C TRP A 140 11.40 -0.81 0.47
N TYR A 141 11.13 -1.97 1.05
CA TYR A 141 9.77 -2.39 1.36
C TYR A 141 9.70 -3.10 2.70
N ARG A 142 8.49 -3.13 3.25
CA ARG A 142 8.13 -3.88 4.44
C ARG A 142 6.73 -4.45 4.29
N ARG A 143 6.50 -5.65 4.84
CA ARG A 143 5.16 -6.23 4.93
C ARG A 143 4.47 -5.70 6.18
N ASN A 144 3.20 -5.37 6.06
CA ASN A 144 2.37 -4.91 7.15
C ASN A 144 0.96 -5.56 7.07
N GLU A 145 0.20 -5.51 8.15
CA GLU A 145 -1.09 -6.18 8.31
C GLU A 145 -2.07 -5.29 9.08
N TYR A 146 -3.31 -5.18 8.60
CA TYR A 146 -4.37 -4.42 9.25
C TYR A 146 -5.57 -5.31 9.59
N LEU A 147 -6.21 -5.01 10.72
CA LEU A 147 -7.50 -5.60 11.06
C LEU A 147 -8.60 -4.99 10.18
N GLN A 148 -9.34 -5.85 9.49
CA GLN A 148 -10.52 -5.44 8.72
C GLN A 148 -11.66 -5.15 9.69
N HIS A 149 -12.18 -3.93 9.63
CA HIS A 149 -13.39 -3.57 10.36
C HIS A 149 -14.57 -4.38 9.83
N GLN A 150 -15.20 -5.15 10.71
CA GLN A 150 -16.45 -5.84 10.40
C GLN A 150 -17.60 -4.84 10.50
N SER A 151 -18.47 -4.80 9.49
CA SER A 151 -19.78 -4.19 9.68
C SER A 151 -20.56 -4.98 10.73
N SER A 152 -21.46 -4.31 11.46
CA SER A 152 -22.25 -4.88 12.57
C SER A 152 -23.08 -6.12 12.20
N GLN A 153 -23.19 -6.45 10.90
CA GLN A 153 -23.93 -7.60 10.38
C GLN A 153 -23.13 -8.92 10.37
N ARG A 154 -21.81 -8.91 10.61
CA ARG A 154 -20.95 -10.12 10.67
C ARG A 154 -20.46 -10.42 12.10
N SER A 155 -21.26 -10.15 13.13
CA SER A 155 -20.90 -10.42 14.52
C SER A 155 -20.69 -11.93 14.75
N GLY A 156 -19.45 -12.34 15.04
CA GLY A 156 -19.11 -13.71 15.47
C GLY A 156 -17.98 -14.41 14.71
N ARG A 157 -17.39 -13.79 13.69
CA ARG A 157 -16.14 -14.28 13.05
C ARG A 157 -14.95 -13.46 13.53
N ASP A 158 -13.75 -14.03 13.60
CA ASP A 158 -12.55 -13.21 13.85
C ASP A 158 -12.43 -12.12 12.76
N PRO A 159 -12.00 -10.89 13.10
CA PRO A 159 -11.77 -9.85 12.11
C PRO A 159 -10.77 -10.36 11.06
N GLY A 160 -11.11 -10.19 9.79
CA GLY A 160 -10.20 -10.54 8.70
C GLY A 160 -8.92 -9.72 8.80
N VAL A 161 -7.81 -10.25 8.29
CA VAL A 161 -6.55 -9.51 8.18
C VAL A 161 -6.33 -9.10 6.74
N MET A 162 -6.09 -7.81 6.50
CA MET A 162 -5.61 -7.31 5.22
C MET A 162 -4.08 -7.21 5.26
N THR A 163 -3.39 -7.99 4.42
CA THR A 163 -1.95 -7.86 4.24
C THR A 163 -1.64 -6.75 3.23
N CYS A 164 -0.61 -5.97 3.49
CA CYS A 164 -0.11 -4.92 2.61
C CYS A 164 1.43 -4.91 2.52
N LEU A 165 1.91 -4.13 1.57
CA LEU A 165 3.32 -3.86 1.34
C LEU A 165 3.54 -2.35 1.37
N GLU A 166 4.23 -1.87 2.40
CA GLU A 166 4.70 -0.50 2.48
C GLU A 166 5.98 -0.37 1.65
N VAL A 167 6.06 0.72 0.88
CA VAL A 167 7.18 1.03 -0.02
C VAL A 167 7.81 2.34 0.41
N PHE A 168 9.13 2.36 0.40
CA PHE A 168 9.96 3.49 0.74
C PHE A 168 10.98 3.73 -0.37
N ILE A 169 11.30 4.99 -0.63
CA ILE A 169 12.30 5.40 -1.62
C ILE A 169 13.31 6.35 -1.01
N GLU A 170 14.43 6.52 -1.71
CA GLU A 170 15.36 7.60 -1.41
C GLU A 170 14.83 8.89 -2.02
N GLU A 171 14.66 9.93 -1.21
CA GLU A 171 14.31 11.25 -1.67
C GLU A 171 15.56 11.93 -2.27
N PRO A 172 15.54 12.36 -3.55
CA PRO A 172 16.74 12.82 -4.24
C PRO A 172 17.40 14.08 -3.68
N ALA A 173 16.64 15.00 -3.08
CA ALA A 173 17.17 16.28 -2.61
C ALA A 173 17.97 16.16 -1.31
N TYR A 174 17.59 15.24 -0.43
CA TYR A 174 18.18 15.11 0.91
C TYR A 174 18.70 13.70 1.24
N SER A 175 18.60 12.75 0.32
CA SER A 175 18.99 11.33 0.50
C SER A 175 18.35 10.67 1.73
N ASN A 176 17.19 11.18 2.15
CA ASN A 176 16.41 10.58 3.23
C ASN A 176 15.57 9.43 2.67
N THR A 177 15.43 8.34 3.42
CA THR A 177 14.43 7.31 3.11
C THR A 177 13.05 7.82 3.53
N VAL A 178 12.13 7.92 2.58
CA VAL A 178 10.76 8.39 2.80
C VAL A 178 9.74 7.32 2.47
N PHE A 179 8.63 7.30 3.19
CA PHE A 179 7.47 6.49 2.83
C PHE A 179 6.90 7.00 1.51
N ALA A 180 6.69 6.09 0.56
CA ALA A 180 6.30 6.41 -0.80
C ALA A 180 4.88 5.94 -1.11
N ASP A 181 4.53 4.71 -0.72
CA ASP A 181 3.21 4.14 -0.97
C ASP A 181 2.93 2.93 -0.07
N GLU A 182 1.68 2.51 0.00
CA GLU A 182 1.24 1.25 0.57
C GLU A 182 0.32 0.52 -0.39
N LEU A 183 0.64 -0.74 -0.69
CA LEU A 183 -0.06 -1.58 -1.66
C LEU A 183 -0.75 -2.75 -0.97
N PHE A 184 -1.99 -3.04 -1.32
CA PHE A 184 -2.70 -4.19 -0.78
C PHE A 184 -2.24 -5.49 -1.43
N THR A 185 -2.24 -6.55 -0.64
CA THR A 185 -1.81 -7.90 -1.06
C THR A 185 -2.72 -9.01 -0.52
N GLY A 186 -3.57 -8.71 0.46
CA GLY A 186 -4.50 -9.67 1.04
C GLY A 186 -5.81 -9.79 0.26
N ARG A 187 -6.85 -10.30 0.91
CA ARG A 187 -8.22 -10.34 0.36
C ARG A 187 -9.18 -9.69 1.34
N TRP A 188 -10.18 -8.96 0.83
CA TRP A 188 -11.29 -8.52 1.65
C TRP A 188 -12.27 -9.69 1.87
N GLY A 189 -12.76 -9.83 3.11
CA GLY A 189 -13.53 -10.99 3.58
C GLY A 189 -14.85 -11.26 2.88
#